data_AF-A0A7X7VUN2-F1
#
_entry.id   AF-A0A7X7VUN2-F1
#
_cell.length_a   1.000
_cell.length_b   1.000
_cell.length_c   1.000
_cell.angle_alpha   90.00
_cell.angle_beta   90.00
_cell.angle_gamma   90.00
#
_symmetry.space_group_name_H-M   'P 1'
#
loop_
_entity.id
_entity.type
_entity.pdbx_description
1 polymer ?
#
loop_
_entity_poly.entity_id
_entity_poly.type
_entity_poly.pdbx_seq_one_letter_code
_entity_poly.pdbx_strand_id
1 'polypeptide(L)'
;MEELIDLLLEIADTAHRQHLATRSYAKHMALGDFYDSLRDNTDTLAEALIGMGNDVEEPEPDISAYLKERYAEVVAMRPICDGDTAAENLFDNVAAGFLSTIYKLDRLTT
;
A
#
# COMPACT_ATOMS: atom_id res chain seq x y z
N MET A 1 -2.88 -4.08 20.44
CA MET A 1 -3.61 -4.16 19.16
C MET A 1 -2.66 -3.82 18.03
N GLU A 2 -2.03 -2.65 18.10
CA GLU A 2 -0.99 -2.19 17.17
C GLU A 2 0.04 -3.27 16.81
N GLU A 3 0.72 -3.88 17.79
CA GLU A 3 1.69 -4.96 17.53
C GLU A 3 1.14 -6.13 16.70
N LEU A 4 -0.14 -6.47 16.87
CA LEU A 4 -0.80 -7.54 16.10
C LEU A 4 -1.07 -7.07 14.66
N ILE A 5 -1.60 -5.86 14.49
CA ILE A 5 -1.91 -5.32 13.16
C ILE A 5 -0.63 -5.13 12.34
N ASP A 6 0.42 -4.58 12.95
CA ASP A 6 1.72 -4.40 12.31
C ASP A 6 2.32 -5.72 11.84
N LEU A 7 2.28 -6.75 12.69
CA LEU A 7 2.75 -8.08 12.33
C LEU A 7 1.99 -8.67 11.14
N LEU A 8 0.67 -8.49 11.09
CA LEU A 8 -0.15 -9.01 9.99
C LEU A 8 0.15 -8.27 8.67
N LEU A 9 0.33 -6.94 8.72
CA LEU A 9 0.73 -6.13 7.57
C LEU A 9 2.13 -6.52 7.08
N GLU A 10 3.09 -6.75 7.98
CA GLU A 10 4.44 -7.21 7.65
C GLU A 10 4.43 -8.58 6.96
N ILE A 11 3.61 -9.51 7.46
CA ILE A 11 3.44 -10.85 6.85
C ILE A 11 2.87 -10.72 5.44
N ALA A 12 1.86 -9.88 5.23
CA ALA A 12 1.28 -9.64 3.91
C ALA A 12 2.32 -9.08 2.94
N ASP A 13 3.11 -8.09 3.35
CA ASP A 13 4.18 -7.52 2.53
C ASP A 13 5.26 -8.54 2.18
N THR A 14 5.62 -9.39 3.13
CA THR A 14 6.58 -10.46 2.91
C THR A 14 6.05 -11.50 1.93
N ALA A 15 4.78 -11.91 2.07
CA ALA A 15 4.13 -12.82 1.14
C ALA A 15 4.03 -12.23 -0.27
N HIS A 16 3.68 -10.95 -0.40
CA HIS A 16 3.60 -10.26 -1.69
C HIS A 16 4.96 -10.21 -2.39
N ARG A 17 6.04 -9.90 -1.67
CA ARG A 17 7.41 -9.97 -2.24
C ARG A 17 7.76 -11.37 -2.75
N GLN A 18 7.39 -12.42 -2.01
CA GLN A 18 7.60 -13.80 -2.45
C GLN A 18 6.72 -14.19 -3.64
N HIS A 19 5.50 -13.68 -3.72
CA HIS A 19 4.58 -13.82 -4.86
C HIS A 19 5.19 -13.26 -6.15
N LEU A 20 5.84 -12.08 -6.07
CA LEU A 20 6.52 -11.46 -7.21
C LEU A 20 7.80 -12.20 -7.62
N ALA A 21 8.51 -12.81 -6.66
CA ALA A 21 9.80 -13.46 -6.89
C ALA A 21 9.70 -14.92 -7.37
N THR A 22 8.62 -15.63 -7.04
CA THR A 22 8.49 -17.06 -7.34
C THR A 22 8.29 -17.34 -8.83
N ARG A 23 8.90 -18.44 -9.32
CA ARG A 23 8.70 -18.95 -10.69
C ARG A 23 7.70 -20.10 -10.78
N SER A 24 7.12 -20.52 -9.65
CA SER A 24 6.11 -21.57 -9.60
C SER A 24 4.72 -20.96 -9.65
N TYR A 25 3.93 -21.32 -10.68
CA TYR A 25 2.55 -20.86 -10.84
C TYR A 25 1.69 -21.17 -9.62
N ALA A 26 1.75 -22.40 -9.10
CA ALA A 26 1.00 -22.79 -7.90
C ALA A 26 1.36 -21.94 -6.68
N LYS A 27 2.65 -21.63 -6.48
CA LYS A 27 3.07 -20.74 -5.39
C LYS A 27 2.64 -19.29 -5.63
N HIS A 28 2.72 -18.81 -6.87
CA HIS A 28 2.32 -17.45 -7.23
C HIS A 28 0.84 -17.23 -6.89
N MET A 29 -0.04 -18.14 -7.34
CA MET A 29 -1.47 -18.08 -7.03
C MET A 29 -1.73 -18.17 -5.53
N ALA A 30 -1.14 -19.16 -4.85
CA ALA A 30 -1.36 -19.36 -3.42
C ALA A 30 -0.90 -18.17 -2.56
N LEU A 31 0.26 -17.56 -2.89
CA LEU A 31 0.76 -16.40 -2.17
C LEU A 31 -0.03 -15.13 -2.51
N GLY A 32 -0.51 -15.01 -3.75
CA GLY A 32 -1.38 -13.92 -4.20
C GLY A 32 -2.67 -13.87 -3.38
N ASP A 33 -3.42 -14.97 -3.41
CA ASP A 33 -4.67 -15.11 -2.66
C ASP A 33 -4.45 -14.88 -1.15
N PHE A 34 -3.32 -15.35 -0.62
CA PHE A 34 -3.00 -15.20 0.79
C PHE A 34 -2.74 -13.74 1.20
N TYR A 35 -1.88 -13.00 0.50
CA TYR A 35 -1.54 -11.63 0.94
C TYR A 35 -2.71 -10.66 0.74
N ASP A 36 -3.49 -10.83 -0.33
CA ASP A 36 -4.70 -10.02 -0.59
C ASP A 36 -5.74 -10.26 0.52
N SER A 37 -6.09 -11.52 0.78
CA SER A 37 -7.08 -11.85 1.82
C SER A 37 -6.60 -11.53 3.23
N LEU A 38 -5.31 -11.60 3.51
CA LEU A 38 -4.76 -11.23 4.81
C LEU A 38 -4.93 -9.73 5.07
N ARG A 39 -4.71 -8.86 4.06
CA ARG A 39 -4.91 -7.41 4.20
C ARG A 39 -6.37 -7.08 4.51
N ASP A 40 -7.31 -7.64 3.74
CA ASP A 40 -8.75 -7.40 3.95
C ASP A 40 -9.23 -7.88 5.34
N ASN A 41 -8.77 -9.06 5.77
CA ASN A 41 -9.12 -9.59 7.09
C ASN A 41 -8.46 -8.81 8.23
N THR A 42 -7.25 -8.29 8.02
CA THR A 42 -6.54 -7.46 9.01
C THR A 42 -7.29 -6.15 9.24
N ASP A 43 -7.74 -5.51 8.17
CA ASP A 43 -8.58 -4.31 8.23
C ASP A 43 -9.89 -4.58 9.00
N THR A 44 -10.61 -5.63 8.59
CA THR A 44 -11.87 -6.05 9.26
C THR A 44 -11.66 -6.32 10.76
N LEU A 45 -10.54 -6.95 11.14
CA LEU A 45 -10.21 -7.20 12.54
C LEU A 45 -9.89 -5.90 13.28
N ALA A 46 -9.08 -5.03 12.69
CA ALA A 46 -8.73 -3.74 13.27
C ALA A 46 -10.00 -2.91 13.56
N GLU A 47 -10.90 -2.79 12.58
CA GLU A 47 -12.17 -2.07 12.72
C GLU A 47 -13.06 -2.67 13.82
N ALA A 48 -13.14 -4.00 13.93
CA ALA A 48 -13.90 -4.65 15.00
C ALA A 48 -13.31 -4.35 16.38
N LEU A 49 -11.98 -4.36 16.52
CA LEU A 49 -11.30 -4.03 17.78
C LEU A 49 -11.47 -2.56 18.15
N ILE A 50 -11.44 -1.65 17.18
CA ILE A 50 -11.78 -0.23 17.36
C ILE A 50 -13.21 -0.09 17.84
N GLY A 51 -14.17 -0.81 17.23
CA GLY A 51 -15.56 -0.84 17.65
C GLY A 51 -15.77 -1.38 19.08
N MET A 52 -14.83 -2.16 19.59
CA MET A 52 -14.79 -2.64 20.98
C MET A 52 -14.12 -1.64 21.95
N GLY A 53 -13.62 -0.51 21.46
CA GLY A 53 -13.00 0.56 22.26
C GLY A 53 -11.48 0.46 22.38
N ASN A 54 -10.78 -0.24 21.48
CA ASN A 54 -9.33 -0.12 21.38
C ASN A 54 -8.98 1.13 20.56
N ASP A 55 -8.02 1.93 21.04
CA ASP A 55 -7.52 3.09 20.32
C ASP A 55 -6.46 2.70 19.28
N VAL A 56 -6.43 3.42 18.17
CA VAL A 56 -5.36 3.37 17.17
C VAL A 56 -4.61 4.68 17.24
N GLU A 57 -3.29 4.63 17.39
CA GLU A 57 -2.46 5.82 17.24
C GLU A 57 -2.35 6.19 15.76
N GLU A 58 -2.47 7.48 15.45
CA GLU A 58 -2.27 7.95 14.10
C GLU A 58 -0.78 7.86 13.75
N PRO A 59 -0.38 7.01 12.78
CA PRO A 59 1.03 6.72 12.55
C PRO A 59 1.79 7.87 11.87
N GLU A 60 1.06 8.76 11.17
CA GLU A 60 1.62 9.93 10.50
C GLU A 60 0.68 11.13 10.68
N PRO A 61 1.05 12.12 11.52
CA PRO A 61 0.19 13.26 11.84
C PRO A 61 -0.10 14.19 10.65
N ASP A 62 0.71 14.17 9.58
CA ASP A 62 0.37 14.82 8.31
C ASP A 62 0.59 13.88 7.11
N ILE A 63 -0.36 12.96 6.93
CA ILE A 63 -0.33 12.00 5.83
C ILE A 63 -0.32 12.68 4.45
N SER A 64 -0.85 13.91 4.31
CA SER A 64 -0.78 14.64 3.05
C SER A 64 0.64 15.12 2.74
N ALA A 65 1.34 15.70 3.71
CA ALA A 65 2.74 16.09 3.57
C ALA A 65 3.63 14.88 3.28
N TYR A 66 3.43 13.78 4.00
CA TYR A 66 4.13 12.52 3.75
C TYR A 66 3.95 12.04 2.30
N LEU A 67 2.71 11.99 1.80
CA LEU A 67 2.44 11.54 0.43
C LEU A 67 3.04 12.46 -0.63
N LYS A 68 3.11 13.77 -0.40
CA LYS A 68 3.77 14.72 -1.32
C LYS A 68 5.28 14.47 -1.41
N GLU A 69 5.93 14.20 -0.27
CA GLU A 69 7.35 13.83 -0.24
C GLU A 69 7.58 12.51 -0.99
N ARG A 70 6.83 11.46 -0.64
CA ARG A 70 6.96 10.15 -1.30
C ARG A 70 6.65 10.22 -2.80
N TYR A 71 5.68 11.04 -3.22
CA TYR A 71 5.40 11.27 -4.64
C TYR A 71 6.62 11.82 -5.39
N ALA A 72 7.31 12.80 -4.81
CA ALA A 72 8.51 13.37 -5.41
C ALA A 72 9.65 12.33 -5.51
N GLU A 73 9.84 11.51 -4.48
CA GLU A 73 10.79 10.39 -4.50
C GLU A 73 10.43 9.37 -5.59
N VAL A 74 9.17 8.96 -5.69
CA VAL A 74 8.70 8.00 -6.70
C VAL A 74 8.92 8.55 -8.10
N VAL A 75 8.48 9.77 -8.41
CA VAL A 75 8.65 10.38 -9.74
C VAL A 75 10.12 10.49 -10.15
N ALA A 76 11.03 10.74 -9.21
CA ALA A 76 12.46 10.75 -9.49
C ALA A 76 13.00 9.38 -9.93
N MET A 77 12.29 8.28 -9.63
CA MET A 77 12.62 6.92 -10.07
C MET A 77 12.07 6.56 -11.45
N ARG A 78 11.31 7.44 -12.13
CA ARG A 78 10.81 7.20 -13.50
C ARG A 78 11.86 6.68 -14.51
N PRO A 79 13.16 7.08 -14.43
CA PRO A 79 14.20 6.52 -15.30
C PRO A 79 14.35 4.99 -15.27
N ILE A 80 13.82 4.29 -14.26
CA ILE A 80 13.79 2.81 -14.23
C ILE A 80 13.00 2.19 -15.39
N CYS A 81 12.08 2.95 -16.01
CA CYS A 81 11.28 2.50 -17.14
C CYS A 81 12.08 2.47 -18.47
N ASP A 82 13.28 3.05 -18.51
CA ASP A 82 14.19 3.05 -19.67
C ASP A 82 13.57 3.52 -21.00
N GLY A 83 12.61 4.45 -20.93
CA GLY A 83 11.91 4.99 -22.09
C GLY A 83 10.90 4.03 -22.74
N ASP A 84 10.64 2.86 -22.15
CA ASP A 84 9.58 1.97 -22.63
C ASP A 84 8.21 2.59 -22.36
N THR A 85 7.49 2.92 -23.43
CA THR A 85 6.21 3.63 -23.33
C THR A 85 5.12 2.89 -22.55
N ALA A 86 5.14 1.55 -22.53
CA ALA A 86 4.15 0.77 -21.79
C ALA A 86 4.47 0.76 -20.30
N ALA A 87 5.74 0.58 -19.94
CA ALA A 87 6.20 0.70 -18.55
C ALA A 87 5.97 2.11 -18.00
N GLU A 88 6.30 3.14 -18.79
CA GLU A 88 6.03 4.53 -18.44
C GLU A 88 4.54 4.80 -18.24
N ASN A 89 3.66 4.24 -19.08
CA ASN A 89 2.22 4.39 -18.89
C ASN A 89 1.72 3.78 -17.57
N LEU A 90 2.22 2.60 -17.20
CA LEU A 90 1.90 1.97 -15.91
C LEU A 90 2.45 2.80 -14.74
N PHE A 91 3.65 3.33 -14.86
CA PHE A 91 4.25 4.23 -13.88
C PHE A 91 3.40 5.50 -13.70
N ASP A 92 2.95 6.11 -14.79
CA ASP A 92 2.12 7.32 -14.75
C ASP A 92 0.76 7.04 -14.08
N ASN A 93 0.20 5.82 -14.21
CA ASN A 93 -1.00 5.41 -13.46
C ASN A 93 -0.76 5.37 -11.94
N VAL A 94 0.42 4.89 -11.50
CA VAL A 94 0.81 4.94 -10.08
C VAL A 94 0.93 6.38 -9.61
N ALA A 95 1.63 7.23 -10.36
CA ALA A 95 1.79 8.65 -10.06
C ALA A 95 0.45 9.39 -10.00
N ALA A 96 -0.49 9.07 -10.90
CA ALA A 96 -1.85 9.61 -10.89
C ALA A 96 -2.62 9.24 -9.61
N GLY A 97 -2.38 8.04 -9.06
CA GLY A 97 -2.93 7.62 -7.77
C GLY A 97 -2.52 8.56 -6.62
N PHE A 98 -1.22 8.88 -6.52
CA PHE A 98 -0.70 9.85 -5.54
C PHE A 98 -1.38 11.21 -5.68
N LEU A 99 -1.39 11.77 -6.90
CA LEU A 99 -1.97 13.09 -7.16
C LEU A 99 -3.46 13.15 -6.81
N SER A 100 -4.22 12.10 -7.17
CA SER A 100 -5.65 12.01 -6.83
C SER A 100 -5.86 11.97 -5.32
N THR A 101 -5.08 11.16 -4.59
CA THR A 101 -5.18 11.04 -3.14
C THR A 101 -4.79 12.34 -2.44
N ILE A 102 -3.67 12.96 -2.83
CA ILE A 102 -3.23 14.26 -2.31
C ILE A 102 -4.31 15.32 -2.52
N TYR A 103 -4.92 15.39 -3.71
CA TYR A 103 -6.03 16.31 -3.96
C TYR A 103 -7.19 16.09 -3.00
N LYS A 104 -7.63 14.84 -2.82
CA LYS A 104 -8.74 14.51 -1.91
C LYS A 104 -8.40 14.92 -0.48
N LEU A 105 -7.20 14.61 -0.01
CA LEU A 105 -6.74 14.95 1.34
C LEU A 105 -6.60 16.45 1.56
N ASP A 106 -6.16 17.21 0.56
CA ASP A 106 -5.97 18.67 0.69
C ASP A 106 -7.26 19.47 0.51
N ARG A 107 -8.25 18.93 -0.20
CA ARG A 107 -9.40 19.72 -0.70
C ARG A 107 -10.77 19.19 -0.31
N LEU A 108 -10.90 17.92 0.10
CA LEU A 108 -12.19 17.27 0.36
C LEU A 108 -12.34 16.72 1.78
N THR A 109 -11.39 17.00 2.67
CA THR A 109 -11.37 16.58 4.08
C THR A 109 -11.86 17.66 5.05
N THR A 110 -12.39 18.77 4.51
CA THR A 110 -13.00 19.89 5.25
C THR A 110 -14.50 20.03 4.97
#